data_AF-A0A947FPS3-F1
#
_entry.id   AF-A0A947FPS3-F1
#
_cell.length_a   1.000
_cell.length_b   1.000
_cell.length_c   1.000
_cell.angle_alpha   90.00
_cell.angle_beta   90.00
_cell.angle_gamma   90.00
#
_symmetry.space_group_name_H-M   'P 1'
#
loop_
_entity.id
_entity.type
_entity.pdbx_description
1 polymer ?
#
loop_
_entity_poly.entity_id
_entity_poly.type
_entity_poly.pdbx_seq_one_letter_code
_entity_poly.pdbx_strand_id
1 'polypeptide(L)' 'MVNIFAYGSLMFDSVRDALINCHYKKLDAHINGFRRLSVRGKLYPGLIESQKGRVGGVLLLGINDSDLRALD' A
#
# COMPACT_ATOMS: atom_id res chain seq x y z
N MET A 1 12.89 10.59 0.18
CA MET A 1 11.86 10.30 1.21
C MET A 1 10.49 10.46 0.60
N VAL A 2 9.69 9.40 0.59
CA VAL A 2 8.35 9.36 -0.01
C VAL A 2 7.33 8.73 0.93
N ASN A 3 6.05 8.98 0.68
CA ASN A 3 4.96 8.32 1.40
C ASN A 3 4.29 7.32 0.47
N ILE A 4 4.04 6.10 0.95
CA ILE A 4 3.45 5.01 0.17
C ILE A 4 2.10 4.65 0.74
N PHE A 5 1.08 4.61 -0.11
CA PHE A 5 -0.23 4.06 0.24
C PHE A 5 -0.29 2.58 -0.12
N ALA A 6 -0.50 1.72 0.86
CA ALA A 6 -0.63 0.27 0.70
C ALA A 6 -2.09 -0.17 0.85
N TYR A 7 -2.56 -1.00 -0.07
CA TYR A 7 -3.96 -1.47 -0.19
C TYR A 7 -4.13 -2.99 -0.23
N GLY A 8 -3.02 -3.73 0.00
CA GLY A 8 -2.92 -5.19 -0.08
C GLY A 8 -1.89 -5.74 0.91
N SER A 9 -0.96 -6.59 0.44
CA SER A 9 -0.03 -7.33 1.31
C SER A 9 0.83 -6.46 2.24
N LEU A 10 1.23 -5.27 1.77
CA LEU A 10 2.03 -4.33 2.57
C LEU A 10 1.27 -3.71 3.76
N MET A 11 -0.04 -3.97 3.90
CA MET A 11 -0.80 -3.61 5.09
C MET A 11 -0.46 -4.49 6.31
N PHE A 12 0.05 -5.70 6.07
CA PHE A 12 0.42 -6.65 7.11
C PHE A 12 1.87 -6.43 7.54
N ASP A 13 2.07 -6.22 8.84
CA ASP A 13 3.40 -5.93 9.40
C ASP A 13 4.40 -7.05 9.09
N SER A 14 3.98 -8.32 9.12
CA SER A 14 4.85 -9.47 8.79
C SER A 14 5.42 -9.44 7.37
N VAL A 15 4.65 -8.96 6.38
CA VAL A 15 5.11 -8.86 4.99
C VAL A 15 6.01 -7.65 4.83
N ARG A 16 5.61 -6.51 5.40
CA ARG A 16 6.39 -5.27 5.34
C ARG A 16 7.76 -5.45 6.00
N ASP A 17 7.79 -5.97 7.22
CA ASP A 17 9.00 -6.06 8.04
C ASP A 17 10.01 -7.08 7.48
N ALA A 18 9.56 -7.97 6.60
CA ALA A 18 10.42 -8.86 5.83
C ALA A 18 11.07 -8.18 4.60
N LEU A 19 10.52 -7.06 4.14
CA LEU A 19 10.94 -6.37 2.91
C LEU A 19 11.68 -5.05 3.18
N ILE A 20 11.24 -4.31 4.20
CA ILE A 20 11.76 -2.98 4.54
C ILE A 20 11.96 -2.84 6.04
N ASN A 21 12.67 -1.78 6.44
CA ASN A 21 12.89 -1.52 7.85
C ASN A 21 11.58 -1.23 8.60
N CYS A 22 11.44 -1.76 9.82
CA CYS A 22 10.19 -1.68 10.61
C CYS A 22 9.96 -0.33 11.33
N HIS A 23 10.81 0.69 11.13
CA HIS A 23 10.72 1.97 11.87
C HIS A 23 9.78 3.01 11.24
N TYR A 24 9.15 2.70 10.11
CA TYR A 24 8.28 3.65 9.43
C TYR A 24 6.94 3.84 10.14
N LYS A 25 6.54 5.10 10.30
CA LYS A 25 5.23 5.44 10.86
C LYS A 25 4.12 5.00 9.91
N LYS A 26 3.14 4.27 10.44
CA LYS A 26 1.96 3.77 9.74
C LYS A 26 0.72 4.52 10.23
N LEU A 27 -0.13 4.93 9.29
CA LEU A 27 -1.43 5.56 9.58
C LEU A 27 -2.53 4.87 8.79
N ASP A 28 -3.69 4.66 9.39
CA ASP A 28 -4.88 4.27 8.64
C ASP A 28 -5.28 5.42 7.70
N ALA A 29 -5.50 5.09 6.43
CA ALA A 29 -5.71 6.09 5.39
C ALA A 29 -6.75 5.62 4.37
N HIS A 30 -7.28 6.57 3.61
CA HIS A 30 -8.13 6.31 2.47
C HIS A 30 -7.65 7.10 1.26
N ILE A 31 -7.73 6.50 0.08
CA ILE A 31 -7.57 7.21 -1.20
C ILE A 31 -8.92 7.31 -1.91
N ASN A 32 -9.22 8.50 -2.42
CA ASN A 32 -10.40 8.76 -3.23
C ASN A 32 -10.03 8.65 -4.72
N GLY A 33 -11.03 8.41 -5.57
CA GLY A 33 -10.81 8.28 -7.01
C GLY A 33 -10.37 6.87 -7.43
N PHE A 34 -10.39 5.90 -6.52
CA PHE A 34 -9.98 4.51 -6.78
C PHE A 34 -10.98 3.51 -6.21
N ARG A 35 -11.03 2.33 -6.83
CA ARG A 35 -11.75 1.17 -6.30
C ARG A 35 -10.86 -0.06 -6.33
N ARG A 36 -11.02 -0.90 -5.32
CA ARG A 36 -10.32 -2.18 -5.19
C ARG A 36 -11.17 -3.28 -5.83
N LEU A 37 -10.60 -4.05 -6.74
CA LEU A 37 -11.28 -5.14 -7.44
C LEU A 37 -10.47 -6.44 -7.37
N SER A 38 -11.16 -7.56 -7.21
CA SER A 38 -10.53 -8.87 -7.34
C SER A 38 -10.12 -9.11 -8.79
N VAL A 39 -8.88 -9.52 -9.01
CA VAL A 39 -8.38 -9.87 -10.35
C VAL A 39 -8.54 -11.38 -10.54
N ARG A 40 -9.17 -11.78 -11.64
CA ARG A 40 -9.44 -13.20 -11.93
C ARG A 40 -8.13 -13.99 -11.95
N GLY A 41 -8.07 -15.08 -11.18
CA GLY A 41 -6.89 -15.95 -11.10
C GLY A 41 -5.72 -15.35 -10.32
N LYS A 42 -5.93 -14.25 -9.57
CA LYS A 42 -4.92 -13.67 -8.68
C LYS A 42 -5.43 -13.67 -7.25
N LEU A 43 -4.50 -13.94 -6.33
CA LEU A 43 -4.76 -13.91 -4.89
C LEU A 43 -5.04 -12.49 -4.39
N TYR A 44 -4.38 -11.49 -5.00
CA TYR A 44 -4.45 -10.11 -4.54
C TYR A 44 -5.33 -9.24 -5.44
N PRO A 45 -6.08 -8.30 -4.85
CA PRO A 45 -6.89 -7.38 -5.60
C PRO A 45 -6.04 -6.31 -6.29
N GLY A 46 -6.53 -5.81 -7.43
CA GLY A 46 -5.99 -4.64 -8.12
C GLY A 46 -6.68 -3.37 -7.67
N LEU A 47 -5.99 -2.25 -7.86
CA LEU A 47 -6.53 -0.91 -7.67
C LEU A 47 -6.75 -0.29 -9.05
N ILE A 48 -7.96 0.22 -9.32
CA ILE A 48 -8.28 0.91 -10.57
C ILE A 48 -8.92 2.27 -10.29
N GLU A 49 -8.75 3.21 -11.21
CA GLU A 49 -9.40 4.51 -11.12
C GLU A 49 -10.93 4.39 -11.16
N SER A 50 -11.60 5.23 -10.37
CA SER A 50 -13.05 5.27 -10.24
C SER A 50 -13.46 6.59 -9.60
N GLN A 51 -14.15 7.46 -10.34
CA GLN A 51 -14.51 8.82 -9.90
C GLN A 51 -15.18 8.91 -8.53
N LYS A 52 -15.99 7.92 -8.16
CA LYS A 52 -16.70 7.85 -6.86
C LYS A 52 -16.13 6.80 -5.91
N GLY A 53 -14.99 6.23 -6.27
CA GLY A 53 -14.36 5.16 -5.52
C GLY A 53 -13.61 5.70 -4.30
N ARG A 54 -13.62 4.91 -3.23
CA ARG A 54 -12.80 5.13 -2.04
C ARG A 54 -12.24 3.79 -1.57
N VAL A 55 -10.93 3.73 -1.31
CA VAL A 55 -10.24 2.52 -0.83
C VAL A 55 -9.56 2.82 0.49
N GLY A 56 -9.86 2.01 1.51
CA GLY A 56 -9.14 2.02 2.78
C GLY A 56 -7.85 1.22 2.69
N GLY A 57 -6.83 1.68 3.40
CA GLY A 57 -5.50 1.08 3.43
C GLY A 57 -4.65 1.73 4.51
N VAL A 58 -3.33 1.63 4.35
CA VAL A 58 -2.37 2.25 5.27
C VAL A 58 -1.42 3.17 4.51
N LEU A 59 -1.09 4.30 5.12
CA LEU A 59 -0.08 5.23 4.64
C LEU A 59 1.21 5.01 5.45
N LEU A 60 2.26 4.60 4.76
CA LEU A 60 3.61 4.51 5.30
C LEU A 60 4.32 5.85 5.03
N LEU A 61 4.87 6.45 6.08
CA LEU A 61 5.46 7.78 6.01
C LEU A 61 6.98 7.73 5.99
N GLY A 62 7.57 8.54 5.11
CA GLY A 62 9.01 8.81 5.11
C GLY A 62 9.87 7.63 4.69
N ILE A 63 9.38 6.77 3.78
CA ILE A 63 10.15 5.68 3.18
C ILE A 63 11.38 6.26 2.48
N ASN A 64 12.55 5.71 2.78
CA ASN A 64 13.80 6.13 2.16
C ASN A 64 13.96 5.46 0.77
N ASP A 65 14.98 5.88 0.03
CA ASP A 65 15.10 5.45 -1.37
C ASP A 65 15.65 4.02 -1.51
N SER A 66 16.32 3.46 -0.50
CA SER A 66 16.73 2.04 -0.52
C SER A 66 15.54 1.12 -0.33
N ASP A 67 14.69 1.43 0.64
CA ASP A 67 13.52 0.62 0.98
C ASP A 67 12.43 0.79 -0.07
N LEU A 68 12.31 1.98 -0.68
CA LEU A 68 11.44 2.17 -1.84
C LEU A 68 11.83 1.25 -3.01
N ARG A 69 13.13 1.13 -3.31
CA ARG A 69 13.63 0.24 -4.37
C ARG A 69 13.41 -1.25 -4.09
N ALA A 70 13.28 -1.64 -2.82
CA ALA A 70 12.95 -3.02 -2.46
C ALA A 70 11.45 -3.33 -2.65
N LEU A 71 10.60 -2.31 -2.76
CA LEU A 71 9.15 -2.44 -2.92
C LEU A 71 8.67 -2.33 -4.37
N ASP A 72 9.49 -1.79 -5.26
CA ASP A 72 9.25 -1.67 -6.71
C ASP A 72 9.56 -3.00 -7.44
#